data_AF-A0A7Y1FKX6-F1
#
_entry.id   AF-A0A7Y1FKX6-F1
#
_cell.length_a   1.000
_cell.length_b   1.000
_cell.length_c   1.000
_cell.angle_alpha   90.00
_cell.angle_beta   90.00
_cell.angle_gamma   90.00
#
_symmetry.space_group_name_H-M   'P 1'
#
loop_
_entity.id
_entity.type
_entity.pdbx_description
1 polymer ?
#
loop_
_entity_poly.entity_id
_entity_poly.type
_entity_poly.pdbx_seq_one_letter_code
_entity_poly.pdbx_strand_id
1 'polypeptide(L)'
;MTTLRHGDRSQAVRILQTNLNSNGANLNADGHYGDLTEAAVRAYQLKAGLVADGIAGTKTLASLSGGDCQQLLKNHDLVNAAQRLDVPLASVYAVNEVESNGKGFLDNGKPVILFERHIMYRQLATPRHEGDNPAQLKQHADELAALNPAIVNPKPGAYAGGSAEHQRLTHARLIDDNAALESASWGTFQIMGFHWQRLGYASVQAFVTAMSASESQQFDAFVRFIETDPALHKALKARKWAEFAKLYNGPDYQRNLYDIKLQRAFERHAGCGCGQEVAA
;
A
#
# COMPACT_ATOMS: atom_id res chain seq x y z
N MET A 1 8.18 16.08 -8.75
CA MET A 1 8.46 17.08 -7.70
C MET A 1 9.29 16.42 -6.61
N THR A 2 10.24 17.14 -6.03
CA THR A 2 11.08 16.65 -4.93
C THR A 2 10.26 16.57 -3.65
N THR A 3 10.39 15.49 -2.88
CA THR A 3 9.78 15.38 -1.54
C THR A 3 10.52 16.30 -0.57
N LEU A 4 9.77 17.11 0.18
CA LEU A 4 10.31 18.03 1.20
C LEU A 4 9.93 17.57 2.61
N ARG A 5 10.88 17.61 3.54
CA ARG A 5 10.72 17.14 4.92
C ARG A 5 11.62 17.90 5.89
N HIS A 6 11.44 17.62 7.18
CA HIS A 6 12.23 18.21 8.26
C HIS A 6 13.74 18.16 7.99
N GLY A 7 14.40 19.30 8.23
CA GLY A 7 15.83 19.51 8.00
C GLY A 7 16.16 20.06 6.60
N ASP A 8 15.25 19.95 5.63
CA ASP A 8 15.51 20.47 4.28
C ASP A 8 15.65 22.00 4.28
N ARG A 9 16.56 22.51 3.45
CA ARG A 9 16.78 23.95 3.21
C ARG A 9 16.85 24.23 1.72
N SER A 10 15.85 24.92 1.18
CA SER A 10 15.82 25.23 -0.25
C SER A 10 14.80 26.31 -0.61
N GLN A 11 14.89 26.82 -1.84
CA GLN A 11 13.84 27.68 -2.42
C GLN A 11 12.49 26.95 -2.53
N ALA A 12 12.49 25.62 -2.72
CA ALA A 12 11.26 24.83 -2.75
C ALA A 12 10.55 24.82 -1.39
N VAL A 13 11.30 24.79 -0.28
CA VAL A 13 10.74 24.92 1.08
C VAL A 13 10.13 26.31 1.27
N ARG A 14 10.77 27.37 0.78
CA ARG A 14 10.22 28.73 0.85
C ARG A 14 8.87 28.83 0.11
N ILE A 15 8.79 28.23 -1.07
CA ILE A 15 7.54 28.16 -1.84
C ILE A 15 6.47 27.36 -1.08
N LEU A 16 6.83 26.23 -0.48
CA LEU A 16 5.94 25.43 0.36
C LEU A 16 5.38 26.28 1.52
N GLN A 17 6.25 26.99 2.26
CA GLN A 17 5.84 27.85 3.38
C GLN A 17 4.87 28.95 2.93
N THR A 18 5.13 29.61 1.79
CA THR A 18 4.20 30.58 1.20
C THR A 18 2.85 29.94 0.86
N ASN A 19 2.85 28.76 0.25
CA ASN A 19 1.61 28.06 -0.09
C ASN A 19 0.82 27.63 1.16
N LEU A 20 1.51 27.21 2.23
CA LEU A 20 0.89 26.91 3.52
C LEU A 20 0.27 28.17 4.15
N ASN A 21 0.95 29.32 4.08
CA ASN A 21 0.42 30.60 4.57
C ASN A 21 -0.86 30.99 3.83
N SER A 22 -0.89 30.84 2.51
CA SER A 22 -2.10 31.04 1.70
C SER A 22 -3.25 30.09 2.08
N ASN A 23 -2.95 28.98 2.75
CA ASN A 23 -3.92 28.01 3.25
C ASN A 23 -4.24 28.14 4.75
N GLY A 24 -3.76 29.21 5.39
CA GLY A 24 -4.10 29.58 6.78
C GLY A 24 -2.98 29.37 7.81
N ALA A 25 -1.77 29.00 7.38
CA ALA A 25 -0.60 28.98 8.27
C ALA A 25 -0.03 30.40 8.52
N ASN A 26 0.82 30.54 9.54
CA ASN A 26 1.52 31.79 9.85
C ASN A 26 3.03 31.53 10.04
N LEU A 27 3.69 31.17 8.95
CA LEU A 27 5.12 30.84 8.91
C LEU A 27 5.96 32.01 8.39
N ASN A 28 7.18 32.12 8.88
CA ASN A 28 8.23 32.84 8.15
C ASN A 28 8.69 31.98 6.96
N ALA A 29 8.61 32.52 5.74
CA ALA A 29 9.03 31.83 4.52
C ALA A 29 10.56 31.91 4.33
N ASP A 30 11.31 31.40 5.29
CA ASP A 30 12.77 31.47 5.33
C ASP A 30 13.46 30.43 4.42
N GLY A 31 12.74 29.40 4.00
CA GLY A 31 13.27 28.27 3.23
C GLY A 31 13.84 27.14 4.07
N HIS A 32 13.60 27.14 5.39
CA HIS A 32 14.01 26.08 6.31
C HIS A 32 12.82 25.24 6.79
N TYR A 33 12.89 23.94 6.56
CA TYR A 33 11.86 23.01 7.00
C TYR A 33 12.15 22.58 8.45
N GLY A 34 11.85 23.46 9.39
CA GLY A 34 11.91 23.16 10.83
C GLY A 34 10.56 22.71 11.41
N ASP A 35 10.49 22.60 12.73
CA ASP A 35 9.32 22.09 13.48
C ASP A 35 8.02 22.83 13.13
N LEU A 36 8.08 24.17 12.99
CA LEU A 36 6.91 24.98 12.63
C LEU A 36 6.40 24.67 11.22
N THR A 37 7.31 24.47 10.27
CA THR A 37 6.95 24.10 8.89
C THR A 37 6.34 22.70 8.86
N GLU A 38 6.91 21.74 9.60
CA GLU A 38 6.37 20.39 9.72
C GLU A 38 4.96 20.39 10.35
N ALA A 39 4.78 21.11 11.45
CA ALA A 39 3.49 21.24 12.10
C ALA A 39 2.43 21.86 11.18
N ALA A 40 2.80 22.89 10.41
CA ALA A 40 1.92 23.50 9.42
C ALA A 40 1.56 22.55 8.27
N VAL A 41 2.51 21.72 7.82
CA VAL A 41 2.23 20.67 6.83
C VAL A 41 1.26 19.64 7.38
N ARG A 42 1.45 19.16 8.62
CA ARG A 42 0.52 18.22 9.27
C ARG A 42 -0.88 18.83 9.41
N ALA A 43 -0.98 20.07 9.87
CA ALA A 43 -2.24 20.78 10.00
C ALA A 43 -2.96 20.92 8.65
N TYR A 44 -2.23 21.27 7.60
CA TYR A 44 -2.77 21.32 6.24
C TYR A 44 -3.23 19.93 5.76
N GLN A 45 -2.41 18.89 5.94
CA GLN A 45 -2.76 17.52 5.56
C GLN A 45 -4.05 17.07 6.24
N LEU A 46 -4.20 17.30 7.56
CA LEU A 46 -5.42 17.00 8.30
C LEU A 46 -6.62 17.77 7.73
N LYS A 47 -6.49 19.07 7.50
CA LYS A 47 -7.54 19.92 6.90
C LYS A 47 -7.96 19.43 5.51
N ALA A 48 -7.02 18.94 4.71
CA ALA A 48 -7.27 18.39 3.38
C ALA A 48 -7.69 16.91 3.39
N GLY A 49 -7.75 16.27 4.57
CA GLY A 49 -8.05 14.85 4.73
C GLY A 49 -6.94 13.89 4.28
N LEU A 50 -5.75 14.40 3.95
CA LEU A 50 -4.58 13.59 3.58
C LEU A 50 -3.98 12.88 4.80
N VAL A 51 -3.18 11.84 4.56
CA VAL A 51 -2.31 11.27 5.61
C VAL A 51 -1.42 12.38 6.18
N ALA A 52 -1.48 12.60 7.49
CA ALA A 52 -0.83 13.71 8.17
C ALA A 52 0.56 13.32 8.68
N ASP A 53 1.43 12.88 7.75
CA ASP A 53 2.78 12.39 8.03
C ASP A 53 3.84 13.51 8.20
N GLY A 54 3.47 14.77 7.97
CA GLY A 54 4.38 15.92 8.07
C GLY A 54 5.40 15.96 6.94
N ILE A 55 5.18 15.21 5.86
CA ILE A 55 6.05 15.18 4.69
C ILE A 55 5.31 15.83 3.53
N ALA A 56 5.92 16.87 2.96
CA ALA A 56 5.42 17.51 1.74
C ALA A 56 5.90 16.72 0.52
N GLY A 57 5.36 15.52 0.34
CA GLY A 57 5.56 14.66 -0.83
C GLY A 57 4.63 15.02 -1.99
N THR A 58 4.66 14.21 -3.05
CA THR A 58 3.88 14.44 -4.28
C THR A 58 2.39 14.68 -4.02
N LYS A 59 1.79 13.93 -3.09
CA LYS A 59 0.36 14.03 -2.73
C LYS A 59 0.02 15.37 -2.07
N THR A 60 0.80 15.77 -1.06
CA THR A 60 0.65 17.05 -0.37
C THR A 60 0.86 18.23 -1.31
N LEU A 61 1.91 18.18 -2.15
CA LEU A 61 2.23 19.25 -3.09
C LEU A 61 1.17 19.38 -4.20
N ALA A 62 0.63 18.27 -4.69
CA ALA A 62 -0.47 18.28 -5.65
C ALA A 62 -1.73 18.90 -5.04
N SER A 63 -2.10 18.51 -3.81
CA SER A 63 -3.25 19.06 -3.09
C SER A 63 -3.14 20.58 -2.87
N LEU A 64 -1.96 21.07 -2.44
CA LEU A 64 -1.69 22.51 -2.29
C LEU A 64 -1.83 23.28 -3.60
N SER A 65 -1.67 22.60 -4.74
CA SER A 65 -1.79 23.18 -6.09
C SER A 65 -3.18 22.99 -6.70
N GLY A 66 -4.16 22.50 -5.93
CA GLY A 66 -5.54 22.26 -6.38
C GLY A 66 -5.75 20.93 -7.12
N GLY A 67 -4.82 19.98 -6.98
CA GLY A 67 -4.93 18.64 -7.57
C GLY A 67 -6.04 17.80 -6.93
N ASP A 68 -6.62 16.90 -7.73
CA ASP A 68 -7.61 15.94 -7.24
C ASP A 68 -6.99 14.95 -6.26
N CYS A 69 -7.65 14.79 -5.12
CA CYS A 69 -7.23 13.94 -4.03
C CYS A 69 -8.22 12.80 -3.75
N GLN A 70 -9.28 12.62 -4.55
CA GLN A 70 -10.36 11.66 -4.27
C GLN A 70 -9.86 10.22 -4.09
N GLN A 71 -8.92 9.78 -4.91
CA GLN A 71 -8.37 8.42 -4.87
C GLN A 71 -7.27 8.22 -3.81
N LEU A 72 -6.84 9.27 -3.10
CA LEU A 72 -5.74 9.18 -2.14
C LEU A 72 -6.19 8.61 -0.80
N LEU A 73 -5.27 7.94 -0.12
CA LEU A 73 -5.47 7.45 1.24
C LEU A 73 -5.72 8.62 2.20
N LYS A 74 -6.67 8.45 3.13
CA LYS A 74 -7.11 9.51 4.04
C LYS A 74 -6.64 9.25 5.46
N ASN A 75 -6.42 10.32 6.22
CA ASN A 75 -6.06 10.19 7.64
C ASN A 75 -7.13 9.43 8.45
N HIS A 76 -8.41 9.65 8.15
CA HIS A 76 -9.48 8.93 8.85
C HIS A 76 -9.42 7.41 8.64
N ASP A 77 -8.88 6.93 7.50
CA ASP A 77 -8.70 5.51 7.25
C ASP A 77 -7.68 4.92 8.24
N LEU A 78 -6.57 5.64 8.49
CA LEU A 78 -5.55 5.24 9.46
C LEU A 78 -6.11 5.23 10.89
N VAL A 79 -6.92 6.22 11.26
CA VAL A 79 -7.61 6.29 12.56
C VAL A 79 -8.54 5.08 12.74
N ASN A 80 -9.37 4.78 11.74
CA ASN A 80 -10.27 3.63 11.76
C ASN A 80 -9.51 2.30 11.84
N ALA A 81 -8.39 2.18 11.12
CA ALA A 81 -7.55 0.99 11.18
C ALA A 81 -6.89 0.80 12.55
N ALA A 82 -6.46 1.88 13.20
CA ALA A 82 -5.89 1.83 14.55
C ALA A 82 -6.92 1.30 15.56
N GLN A 83 -8.15 1.78 15.47
CA GLN A 83 -9.27 1.31 16.28
C GLN A 83 -9.61 -0.16 15.97
N ARG A 84 -9.77 -0.52 14.70
CA ARG A 84 -10.10 -1.87 14.25
C ARG A 84 -9.07 -2.91 14.69
N LEU A 85 -7.79 -2.57 14.57
CA LEU A 85 -6.69 -3.46 14.95
C LEU A 85 -6.34 -3.35 16.44
N ASP A 86 -6.96 -2.46 17.20
CA ASP A 86 -6.63 -2.20 18.61
C ASP A 86 -5.11 -1.98 18.82
N VAL A 87 -4.55 -1.04 18.04
CA VAL A 87 -3.13 -0.64 18.10
C VAL A 87 -3.01 0.88 18.16
N PRO A 88 -1.89 1.42 18.69
CA PRO A 88 -1.65 2.86 18.64
C PRO A 88 -1.68 3.39 17.20
N LEU A 89 -2.26 4.57 16.99
CA LEU A 89 -2.31 5.20 15.67
C LEU A 89 -0.90 5.38 15.07
N ALA A 90 0.10 5.70 15.89
CA ALA A 90 1.49 5.76 15.47
C ALA A 90 2.01 4.43 14.86
N SER A 91 1.50 3.28 15.29
CA SER A 91 1.84 1.98 14.70
C SER A 91 1.27 1.84 13.29
N VAL A 92 0.05 2.30 13.05
CA VAL A 92 -0.57 2.30 11.72
C VAL A 92 0.16 3.26 10.78
N TYR A 93 0.51 4.46 11.27
CA TYR A 93 1.33 5.41 10.52
C TYR A 93 2.70 4.82 10.13
N ALA A 94 3.38 4.17 11.07
CA ALA A 94 4.67 3.54 10.83
C ALA A 94 4.59 2.46 9.74
N VAL A 95 3.58 1.60 9.84
CA VAL A 95 3.36 0.54 8.85
C VAL A 95 2.96 1.11 7.49
N ASN A 96 2.06 2.11 7.45
CA ASN A 96 1.73 2.78 6.19
C ASN A 96 2.96 3.43 5.54
N GLU A 97 3.82 4.08 6.32
CA GLU A 97 5.02 4.73 5.78
C GLU A 97 6.02 3.72 5.19
N VAL A 98 6.18 2.56 5.83
CA VAL A 98 7.26 1.61 5.51
C VAL A 98 6.83 0.51 4.55
N GLU A 99 5.59 0.02 4.67
CA GLU A 99 5.07 -1.11 3.89
C GLU A 99 4.32 -0.67 2.63
N SER A 100 4.06 0.64 2.48
CA SER A 100 3.49 1.20 1.26
C SER A 100 4.57 1.49 0.23
N ASN A 101 4.30 1.14 -1.04
CA ASN A 101 5.11 1.58 -2.16
C ASN A 101 4.88 3.07 -2.54
N GLY A 102 4.06 3.80 -1.78
CA GLY A 102 3.79 5.23 -1.94
C GLY A 102 2.88 5.60 -3.13
N LYS A 103 2.72 4.70 -4.12
CA LYS A 103 1.85 4.86 -5.29
C LYS A 103 0.89 3.69 -5.41
N GLY A 104 -0.41 3.93 -5.19
CA GLY A 104 -1.44 2.92 -5.43
C GLY A 104 -1.86 2.78 -6.90
N PHE A 105 -1.57 3.80 -7.72
CA PHE A 105 -1.99 3.88 -9.11
C PHE A 105 -0.84 4.30 -10.03
N LEU A 106 -0.89 3.82 -11.27
CA LEU A 106 -0.07 4.25 -12.38
C LEU A 106 -0.61 5.57 -12.95
N ASP A 107 0.20 6.27 -13.75
CA ASP A 107 -0.19 7.56 -14.35
C ASP A 107 -1.41 7.45 -15.29
N ASN A 108 -1.72 6.25 -15.78
CA ASN A 108 -2.92 5.96 -16.58
C ASN A 108 -4.16 5.61 -15.74
N GLY A 109 -4.11 5.78 -14.41
CA GLY A 109 -5.21 5.53 -13.49
C GLY A 109 -5.44 4.05 -13.14
N LYS A 110 -4.68 3.11 -13.69
CA LYS A 110 -4.78 1.70 -13.29
C LYS A 110 -4.09 1.45 -11.95
N PRO A 111 -4.59 0.55 -11.09
CA PRO A 111 -3.89 0.21 -9.86
C PRO A 111 -2.51 -0.38 -10.18
N VAL A 112 -1.53 -0.13 -9.33
CA VAL A 112 -0.24 -0.81 -9.40
C VAL A 112 -0.45 -2.29 -9.16
N ILE A 113 0.12 -3.15 -10.02
CA ILE A 113 0.07 -4.60 -9.86
C ILE A 113 1.42 -5.24 -10.14
N LEU A 114 1.62 -6.44 -9.62
CA LEU A 114 2.65 -7.37 -10.10
C LEU A 114 1.97 -8.72 -10.38
N PHE A 115 2.09 -9.23 -11.60
CA PHE A 115 1.53 -10.51 -11.99
C PHE A 115 2.54 -11.64 -11.75
N GLU A 116 2.13 -12.66 -11.00
CA GLU A 116 2.96 -13.78 -10.58
C GLU A 116 2.62 -15.05 -11.35
N ARG A 117 3.37 -15.34 -12.41
CA ARG A 117 3.16 -16.53 -13.27
C ARG A 117 3.18 -17.88 -12.53
N HIS A 118 3.88 -17.92 -11.39
CA HIS A 118 3.96 -19.10 -10.54
C HIS A 118 2.75 -19.26 -9.62
N ILE A 119 2.13 -18.14 -9.26
CA ILE A 119 0.83 -18.18 -8.61
C ILE A 119 -0.23 -18.55 -9.65
N MET A 120 -0.16 -18.08 -10.89
CA MET A 120 -1.08 -18.50 -11.95
C MET A 120 -1.06 -20.01 -12.15
N TYR A 121 0.13 -20.61 -12.26
CA TYR A 121 0.30 -22.06 -12.30
C TYR A 121 -0.37 -22.75 -11.10
N ARG A 122 -0.15 -22.24 -9.88
CA ARG A 122 -0.76 -22.79 -8.66
C ARG A 122 -2.28 -22.65 -8.66
N GLN A 123 -2.82 -21.50 -9.03
CA GLN A 123 -4.26 -21.22 -9.02
C GLN A 123 -5.03 -22.03 -10.07
N LEU A 124 -4.41 -22.34 -11.21
CA LEU A 124 -4.94 -23.27 -12.23
C LEU A 124 -4.95 -24.73 -11.74
N ALA A 125 -3.98 -25.11 -10.91
CA ALA A 125 -3.88 -26.44 -10.33
C ALA A 125 -4.71 -26.61 -9.04
N THR A 126 -5.44 -25.58 -8.59
CA THR A 126 -6.18 -25.58 -7.32
C THR A 126 -7.61 -26.08 -7.55
N PRO A 127 -8.06 -27.14 -6.88
CA PRO A 127 -9.46 -27.55 -6.89
C PRO A 127 -10.38 -26.48 -6.30
N ARG A 128 -11.49 -26.17 -6.98
CA ARG A 128 -12.46 -25.13 -6.61
C ARG A 128 -13.89 -25.64 -6.51
N HIS A 129 -14.20 -26.73 -7.23
CA HIS A 129 -15.52 -27.30 -7.32
C HIS A 129 -15.53 -28.76 -6.88
N GLU A 130 -16.70 -29.22 -6.43
CA GLU A 130 -16.92 -30.64 -6.18
C GLU A 130 -16.76 -31.42 -7.48
N GLY A 131 -15.91 -32.45 -7.46
CA GLY A 131 -15.57 -33.26 -8.65
C GLY A 131 -14.28 -32.86 -9.36
N ASP A 132 -13.64 -31.75 -8.98
CA ASP A 132 -12.33 -31.38 -9.51
C ASP A 132 -11.28 -32.45 -9.17
N ASN A 133 -10.56 -32.95 -10.19
CA ASN A 133 -9.48 -33.91 -10.00
C ASN A 133 -8.13 -33.18 -9.94
N PRO A 134 -7.41 -33.20 -8.80
CA PRO A 134 -6.15 -32.48 -8.65
C PRO A 134 -5.06 -32.90 -9.64
N ALA A 135 -5.03 -34.17 -10.05
CA ALA A 135 -4.02 -34.65 -11.00
C ALA A 135 -4.29 -34.10 -12.42
N GLN A 136 -5.56 -34.04 -12.83
CA GLN A 136 -5.95 -33.46 -14.12
C GLN A 136 -5.71 -31.95 -14.15
N LEU A 137 -6.07 -31.24 -13.08
CA LEU A 137 -5.81 -29.80 -12.97
C LEU A 137 -4.31 -29.49 -13.04
N LYS A 138 -3.48 -30.28 -12.32
CA LYS A 138 -2.03 -30.14 -12.39
C LYS A 138 -1.51 -30.42 -13.80
N GLN A 139 -1.95 -31.50 -14.44
CA GLN A 139 -1.54 -31.83 -15.80
C GLN A 139 -1.89 -30.69 -16.77
N HIS A 140 -3.09 -30.13 -16.67
CA HIS A 140 -3.50 -29.00 -17.49
C HIS A 140 -2.63 -27.76 -17.26
N ALA A 141 -2.29 -27.46 -16.00
CA ALA A 141 -1.37 -26.37 -15.66
C ALA A 141 0.05 -26.61 -16.22
N ASP A 142 0.53 -27.86 -16.24
CA ASP A 142 1.82 -28.24 -16.84
C ASP A 142 1.80 -28.03 -18.37
N GLU A 143 0.72 -28.42 -19.05
CA GLU A 143 0.51 -28.18 -20.49
C GLU A 143 0.49 -26.69 -20.82
N LEU A 144 -0.24 -25.89 -20.04
CA LEU A 144 -0.27 -24.43 -20.19
C LEU A 144 1.09 -23.78 -19.92
N ALA A 145 1.86 -24.29 -18.95
CA ALA A 145 3.20 -23.81 -18.67
C ALA A 145 4.19 -24.10 -19.82
N ALA A 146 4.02 -25.22 -20.52
CA ALA A 146 4.81 -25.55 -21.70
C ALA A 146 4.45 -24.65 -22.91
N LEU A 147 3.16 -24.35 -23.10
CA LEU A 147 2.68 -23.50 -24.19
C LEU A 147 3.00 -22.01 -23.98
N ASN A 148 2.82 -21.52 -22.74
CA ASN A 148 2.87 -20.09 -22.42
C ASN A 148 3.77 -19.78 -21.19
N PRO A 149 5.08 -20.10 -21.23
CA PRO A 149 5.97 -20.03 -20.06
C PRO A 149 6.18 -18.62 -19.47
N ALA A 150 5.81 -17.56 -20.20
CA ALA A 150 5.83 -16.18 -19.70
C ALA A 150 4.64 -15.85 -18.77
N ILE A 151 3.52 -16.56 -18.93
CA ILE A 151 2.26 -16.33 -18.21
C ILE A 151 1.98 -17.42 -17.18
N VAL A 152 2.33 -18.67 -17.47
CA VAL A 152 2.16 -19.81 -16.56
C VAL A 152 3.53 -20.48 -16.42
N ASN A 153 4.05 -20.58 -15.19
CA ASN A 153 5.31 -21.28 -14.96
C ASN A 153 5.45 -21.64 -13.48
N PRO A 154 5.87 -22.86 -13.10
CA PRO A 154 6.08 -23.19 -11.69
C PRO A 154 7.16 -22.34 -11.00
N LYS A 155 8.02 -21.64 -11.77
CA LYS A 155 9.05 -20.75 -11.25
C LYS A 155 8.63 -19.27 -11.36
N PRO A 156 8.96 -18.42 -10.37
CA PRO A 156 8.71 -16.98 -10.42
C PRO A 156 9.46 -16.29 -11.57
N GLY A 157 9.11 -15.04 -11.87
CA GLY A 157 9.80 -14.18 -12.84
C GLY A 157 8.98 -13.76 -14.05
N ALA A 158 9.71 -13.33 -15.10
CA ALA A 158 9.18 -12.66 -16.30
C ALA A 158 8.46 -11.34 -16.00
N TYR A 159 8.85 -10.66 -14.92
CA TYR A 159 8.33 -9.35 -14.54
C TYR A 159 8.73 -8.31 -15.59
N ALA A 160 7.75 -7.56 -16.08
CA ALA A 160 7.91 -6.45 -17.00
C ALA A 160 7.84 -5.10 -16.26
N GLY A 161 7.04 -5.02 -15.19
CA GLY A 161 6.85 -3.82 -14.36
C GLY A 161 5.92 -2.77 -14.96
N GLY A 162 5.39 -1.89 -14.11
CA GLY A 162 4.56 -0.76 -14.51
C GLY A 162 3.30 -1.17 -15.30
N SER A 163 3.01 -0.46 -16.39
CA SER A 163 1.83 -0.73 -17.23
C SER A 163 1.92 -2.05 -18.01
N ALA A 164 3.12 -2.60 -18.21
CA ALA A 164 3.30 -3.88 -18.91
C ALA A 164 2.80 -5.07 -18.08
N GLU A 165 2.75 -4.96 -16.75
CA GLU A 165 2.11 -5.99 -15.91
C GLU A 165 0.62 -6.13 -16.21
N HIS A 166 -0.08 -5.04 -16.55
CA HIS A 166 -1.48 -5.10 -16.98
C HIS A 166 -1.67 -5.79 -18.33
N GLN A 167 -0.65 -5.76 -19.20
CA GLN A 167 -0.68 -6.53 -20.44
C GLN A 167 -0.51 -8.02 -20.14
N ARG A 168 0.42 -8.40 -19.25
CA ARG A 168 0.58 -9.78 -18.78
C ARG A 168 -0.70 -10.30 -18.14
N LEU A 169 -1.30 -9.53 -17.25
CA LEU A 169 -2.57 -9.87 -16.62
C LEU A 169 -3.70 -10.04 -17.66
N THR A 170 -3.81 -9.14 -18.65
CA THR A 170 -4.80 -9.28 -19.73
C THR A 170 -4.65 -10.61 -20.46
N HIS A 171 -3.42 -11.03 -20.81
CA HIS A 171 -3.18 -12.33 -21.44
C HIS A 171 -3.52 -13.50 -20.52
N ALA A 172 -3.20 -13.41 -19.22
CA ALA A 172 -3.54 -14.44 -18.25
C ALA A 172 -5.06 -14.63 -18.11
N ARG A 173 -5.83 -13.53 -18.13
CA ARG A 173 -7.30 -13.57 -18.04
C ARG A 173 -7.97 -14.22 -19.24
N LEU A 174 -7.28 -14.32 -20.39
CA LEU A 174 -7.76 -15.10 -21.54
C LEU A 174 -7.65 -16.61 -21.31
N ILE A 175 -6.77 -17.04 -20.40
CA ILE A 175 -6.62 -18.45 -20.00
C ILE A 175 -7.67 -18.79 -18.95
N ASP A 176 -7.66 -18.04 -17.84
CA ASP A 176 -8.65 -18.16 -16.77
C ASP A 176 -8.74 -16.82 -16.01
N ASP A 177 -9.92 -16.20 -16.00
CA ASP A 177 -10.12 -14.87 -15.41
C ASP A 177 -9.88 -14.86 -13.89
N ASN A 178 -10.44 -15.85 -13.17
CA ASN A 178 -10.34 -15.90 -11.71
C ASN A 178 -8.90 -16.17 -11.28
N ALA A 179 -8.27 -17.21 -11.83
CA ALA A 179 -6.89 -17.58 -11.53
C ALA A 179 -5.94 -16.42 -11.86
N ALA A 180 -6.17 -15.71 -12.97
CA ALA A 180 -5.33 -14.56 -13.34
C ALA A 180 -5.42 -13.41 -12.33
N LEU A 181 -6.64 -13.00 -11.96
CA LEU A 181 -6.84 -11.92 -10.98
C LEU A 181 -6.30 -12.28 -9.60
N GLU A 182 -6.45 -13.55 -9.20
CA GLU A 182 -5.92 -14.09 -7.96
C GLU A 182 -4.39 -14.13 -7.93
N SER A 183 -3.76 -14.20 -9.11
CA SER A 183 -2.31 -14.33 -9.30
C SER A 183 -1.59 -13.00 -9.46
N ALA A 184 -2.28 -11.87 -9.25
CA ALA A 184 -1.65 -10.57 -9.16
C ALA A 184 -1.68 -10.05 -7.72
N SER A 185 -0.64 -9.33 -7.31
CA SER A 185 -0.67 -8.42 -6.17
C SER A 185 -1.24 -7.07 -6.61
N TRP A 186 -1.94 -6.38 -5.70
CA TRP A 186 -2.68 -5.18 -6.05
C TRP A 186 -2.39 -4.02 -5.11
N GLY A 187 -2.31 -2.83 -5.69
CA GLY A 187 -2.25 -1.56 -5.00
C GLY A 187 -0.95 -1.32 -4.25
N THR A 188 -0.99 -0.29 -3.40
CA THR A 188 0.21 0.23 -2.73
C THR A 188 0.83 -0.74 -1.72
N PHE A 189 0.03 -1.67 -1.16
CA PHE A 189 0.47 -2.69 -0.20
C PHE A 189 0.72 -4.06 -0.83
N GLN A 190 0.48 -4.21 -2.15
CA GLN A 190 0.75 -5.45 -2.88
C GLN A 190 0.05 -6.69 -2.30
N ILE A 191 -1.22 -6.55 -1.90
CA ILE A 191 -2.02 -7.68 -1.41
C ILE A 191 -2.36 -8.61 -2.59
N MET A 192 -2.07 -9.90 -2.43
CA MET A 192 -2.36 -10.91 -3.45
C MET A 192 -3.85 -11.16 -3.62
N GLY A 193 -4.31 -11.23 -4.87
CA GLY A 193 -5.72 -11.42 -5.21
C GLY A 193 -6.32 -12.72 -4.67
N PHE A 194 -5.55 -13.80 -4.55
CA PHE A 194 -6.02 -15.07 -3.97
C PHE A 194 -6.46 -14.96 -2.50
N HIS A 195 -6.19 -13.84 -1.83
CA HIS A 195 -6.71 -13.59 -0.48
C HIS A 195 -8.15 -13.07 -0.45
N TRP A 196 -8.79 -12.76 -1.58
CA TRP A 196 -10.11 -12.12 -1.62
C TRP A 196 -11.14 -12.76 -0.67
N GLN A 197 -11.20 -14.09 -0.61
CA GLN A 197 -12.15 -14.82 0.24
C GLN A 197 -11.80 -14.69 1.72
N ARG A 198 -10.52 -14.86 2.08
CA ARG A 198 -10.01 -14.65 3.45
C ARG A 198 -10.32 -13.24 3.93
N LEU A 199 -10.22 -12.26 3.05
CA LEU A 199 -10.47 -10.85 3.33
C LEU A 199 -11.97 -10.48 3.25
N GLY A 200 -12.86 -11.45 3.06
CA GLY A 200 -14.31 -11.23 3.09
C GLY A 200 -14.88 -10.47 1.89
N TYR A 201 -14.20 -10.47 0.74
CA TYR A 201 -14.79 -10.00 -0.51
C TYR A 201 -15.71 -11.07 -1.10
N ALA A 202 -16.72 -10.66 -1.86
CA ALA A 202 -17.68 -11.59 -2.47
C ALA A 202 -17.08 -12.43 -3.61
N SER A 203 -16.07 -11.89 -4.30
CA SER A 203 -15.31 -12.57 -5.36
C SER A 203 -13.97 -11.86 -5.57
N VAL A 204 -13.09 -12.46 -6.37
CA VAL A 204 -11.85 -11.79 -6.79
C VAL A 204 -12.15 -10.54 -7.63
N GLN A 205 -13.22 -10.52 -8.42
CA GLN A 205 -13.64 -9.33 -9.17
C GLN A 205 -14.04 -8.20 -8.21
N ALA A 206 -14.80 -8.50 -7.16
CA ALA A 206 -15.17 -7.50 -6.16
C ALA A 206 -13.93 -6.93 -5.44
N PHE A 207 -12.95 -7.80 -5.13
CA PHE A 207 -11.65 -7.37 -4.60
C PHE A 207 -10.93 -6.43 -5.58
N VAL A 208 -10.82 -6.80 -6.86
CA VAL A 208 -10.14 -6.00 -7.90
C VAL A 208 -10.84 -4.67 -8.14
N THR A 209 -12.18 -4.65 -8.14
CA THR A 209 -12.97 -3.41 -8.20
C THR A 209 -12.63 -2.49 -7.04
N ALA A 210 -12.54 -3.01 -5.81
CA ALA A 210 -12.13 -2.22 -4.65
C ALA A 210 -10.69 -1.70 -4.81
N MET A 211 -9.73 -2.54 -5.21
CA MET A 211 -8.34 -2.13 -5.42
C MET A 211 -8.18 -1.05 -6.49
N SER A 212 -9.11 -1.00 -7.45
CA SER A 212 -9.14 -0.01 -8.53
C SER A 212 -9.86 1.29 -8.17
N ALA A 213 -10.55 1.34 -7.02
CA ALA A 213 -11.37 2.49 -6.65
C ALA A 213 -10.57 3.61 -5.97
N SER A 214 -9.74 3.28 -4.98
CA SER A 214 -8.91 4.26 -4.27
C SER A 214 -7.80 3.59 -3.44
N GLU A 215 -6.81 4.37 -3.02
CA GLU A 215 -5.80 3.94 -2.07
C GLU A 215 -6.40 3.62 -0.70
N SER A 216 -7.52 4.26 -0.31
CA SER A 216 -8.28 3.89 0.90
C SER A 216 -8.79 2.46 0.84
N GLN A 217 -9.29 2.01 -0.31
CA GLN A 217 -9.71 0.62 -0.49
C GLN A 217 -8.52 -0.34 -0.49
N GLN A 218 -7.40 0.05 -1.11
CA GLN A 218 -6.15 -0.73 -1.06
C GLN A 218 -5.63 -0.88 0.37
N PHE A 219 -5.74 0.18 1.18
CA PHE A 219 -5.39 0.17 2.60
C PHE A 219 -6.35 -0.70 3.42
N ASP A 220 -7.67 -0.67 3.15
CA ASP A 220 -8.62 -1.56 3.83
C ASP A 220 -8.30 -3.05 3.59
N ALA A 221 -7.92 -3.45 2.38
CA ALA A 221 -7.46 -4.82 2.11
C ALA A 221 -6.22 -5.18 2.92
N PHE A 222 -5.28 -4.25 3.08
CA PHE A 222 -4.09 -4.44 3.91
C PHE A 222 -4.44 -4.58 5.41
N VAL A 223 -5.38 -3.77 5.91
CA VAL A 223 -5.86 -3.86 7.29
C VAL A 223 -6.57 -5.19 7.55
N ARG A 224 -7.44 -5.63 6.64
CA ARG A 224 -8.07 -6.97 6.69
C ARG A 224 -7.03 -8.09 6.66
N PHE A 225 -5.96 -7.91 5.89
CA PHE A 225 -4.89 -8.90 5.80
C PHE A 225 -4.18 -9.08 7.13
N ILE A 226 -3.87 -7.97 7.82
CA ILE A 226 -3.34 -8.01 9.19
C ILE A 226 -4.35 -8.65 10.14
N GLU A 227 -5.59 -8.17 10.15
CA GLU A 227 -6.64 -8.61 11.08
C GLU A 227 -6.92 -10.11 10.99
N THR A 228 -6.93 -10.66 9.78
CA THR A 228 -7.19 -12.08 9.54
C THR A 228 -5.96 -12.97 9.72
N ASP A 229 -4.83 -12.41 10.15
CA ASP A 229 -3.60 -13.12 10.48
C ASP A 229 -3.24 -12.97 11.96
N PRO A 230 -3.60 -13.94 12.82
CA PRO A 230 -3.38 -13.80 14.27
C PRO A 230 -1.92 -13.59 14.68
N ALA A 231 -0.96 -14.16 13.93
CA ALA A 231 0.45 -14.02 14.24
C ALA A 231 0.94 -12.62 13.87
N LEU A 232 0.60 -12.15 12.67
CA LEU A 232 0.97 -10.82 12.20
C LEU A 232 0.32 -9.72 13.05
N HIS A 233 -0.98 -9.87 13.35
CA HIS A 233 -1.71 -8.93 14.20
C HIS A 233 -1.13 -8.86 15.60
N LYS A 234 -0.83 -10.01 16.22
CA LYS A 234 -0.18 -10.07 17.53
C LYS A 234 1.20 -9.40 17.53
N ALA A 235 2.00 -9.62 16.48
CA ALA A 235 3.31 -8.98 16.34
C ALA A 235 3.17 -7.44 16.24
N LEU A 236 2.22 -6.94 15.45
CA LEU A 236 1.94 -5.50 15.33
C LEU A 236 1.49 -4.89 16.68
N LYS A 237 0.53 -5.54 17.34
CA LYS A 237 -0.03 -5.07 18.62
C LYS A 237 1.03 -5.00 19.72
N ALA A 238 1.92 -5.99 19.75
CA ALA A 238 3.07 -6.02 20.64
C ALA A 238 4.26 -5.16 20.18
N ARG A 239 4.15 -4.48 19.02
CA ARG A 239 5.21 -3.67 18.38
C ARG A 239 6.52 -4.45 18.20
N LYS A 240 6.41 -5.74 17.91
CA LYS A 240 7.55 -6.60 17.60
C LYS A 240 7.93 -6.44 16.13
N TRP A 241 8.57 -5.32 15.79
CA TRP A 241 8.82 -4.91 14.40
C TRP A 241 9.57 -5.95 13.55
N ALA A 242 10.55 -6.64 14.13
CA ALA A 242 11.26 -7.73 13.45
C ALA A 242 10.37 -8.95 13.16
N GLU A 243 9.49 -9.32 14.10
CA GLU A 243 8.53 -10.42 13.91
C GLU A 243 7.48 -10.04 12.86
N PHE A 244 6.94 -8.82 12.95
CA PHE A 244 5.99 -8.28 11.96
C PHE A 244 6.62 -8.23 10.56
N ALA A 245 7.80 -7.62 10.43
CA ALA A 245 8.49 -7.49 9.15
C ALA A 245 8.82 -8.84 8.53
N LYS A 246 9.24 -9.84 9.33
CA LYS A 246 9.48 -11.20 8.84
C LYS A 246 8.22 -11.86 8.32
N LEU A 247 7.09 -11.71 9.03
CA LEU A 247 5.81 -12.31 8.64
C LEU A 247 5.24 -11.65 7.38
N TYR A 248 5.42 -10.33 7.23
CA TYR A 248 4.89 -9.58 6.09
C TYR A 248 5.81 -9.60 4.86
N ASN A 249 7.09 -9.27 5.04
CA ASN A 249 8.08 -9.12 3.95
C ASN A 249 8.90 -10.40 3.69
N GLY A 250 8.71 -11.44 4.50
CA GLY A 250 9.40 -12.71 4.37
C GLY A 250 10.76 -12.77 5.10
N PRO A 251 11.49 -13.90 4.96
CA PRO A 251 12.69 -14.18 5.76
C PRO A 251 13.84 -13.20 5.50
N ASP A 252 13.90 -12.57 4.32
CA ASP A 252 14.97 -11.65 3.91
C ASP A 252 14.70 -10.19 4.32
N TYR A 253 13.70 -9.91 5.16
CA TYR A 253 13.29 -8.54 5.55
C TYR A 253 14.45 -7.64 6.05
N GLN A 254 15.45 -8.23 6.70
CA GLN A 254 16.60 -7.50 7.23
C GLN A 254 17.46 -6.87 6.14
N ARG A 255 17.49 -7.44 4.92
CA ARG A 255 18.27 -6.86 3.80
C ARG A 255 17.80 -5.45 3.46
N ASN A 256 16.51 -5.17 3.68
CA ASN A 256 15.89 -3.87 3.41
C ASN A 256 15.63 -3.05 4.68
N LEU A 257 16.10 -3.54 5.85
CA LEU A 257 15.99 -2.89 7.16
C LEU A 257 14.54 -2.57 7.57
N TYR A 258 13.57 -3.42 7.19
CA TYR A 258 12.15 -3.18 7.45
C TYR A 258 11.85 -2.99 8.95
N ASP A 259 12.43 -3.82 9.79
CA ASP A 259 12.34 -3.74 11.24
C ASP A 259 12.81 -2.39 11.81
N ILE A 260 14.01 -1.95 11.42
CA ILE A 260 14.59 -0.69 11.88
C ILE A 260 13.76 0.49 11.36
N LYS A 261 13.30 0.43 10.10
CA LYS A 261 12.46 1.47 9.49
C LYS A 261 11.13 1.59 10.23
N LEU A 262 10.45 0.48 10.49
CA LEU A 262 9.20 0.43 11.25
C LEU A 262 9.37 1.00 12.66
N GLN A 263 10.42 0.58 13.37
CA GLN A 263 10.71 1.09 14.70
C GLN A 263 10.91 2.61 14.70
N ARG A 264 11.79 3.11 13.83
CA ARG A 264 12.07 4.55 13.73
C ARG A 264 10.85 5.35 13.29
N ALA A 265 10.04 4.83 12.38
CA ALA A 265 8.81 5.47 11.97
C ALA A 265 7.82 5.55 13.14
N PHE A 266 7.65 4.46 13.89
CA PHE A 266 6.81 4.47 15.09
C PHE A 266 7.27 5.50 16.12
N GLU A 267 8.57 5.53 16.44
CA GLU A 267 9.13 6.48 17.41
C GLU A 267 8.87 7.94 17.00
N ARG A 268 9.04 8.26 15.71
CA ARG A 268 8.71 9.60 15.18
C ARG A 268 7.22 9.91 15.31
N HIS A 269 6.34 8.99 14.86
CA HIS A 269 4.89 9.21 14.89
C HIS A 269 4.31 9.24 16.31
N ALA A 270 4.94 8.54 17.25
CA ALA A 270 4.60 8.59 18.67
C ALA A 270 5.05 9.92 19.32
N GLY A 271 6.23 10.43 18.96
CA GLY A 271 6.78 11.68 19.52
C GLY A 271 6.04 12.95 19.09
N CYS A 272 5.49 12.99 17.87
CA CYS A 272 4.72 14.14 17.36
C CYS A 272 3.25 14.18 17.81
N GLY A 273 2.75 13.15 18.51
CA GLY A 273 1.31 13.03 18.80
C GLY A 273 0.44 12.87 17.54
N CYS A 274 1.01 12.31 16.48
CA CYS A 274 0.41 12.30 15.15
C CYS A 274 -0.98 11.64 15.13
N GLY A 275 -1.98 12.42 14.71
CA GLY A 275 -3.37 11.99 14.58
C GLY A 275 -4.19 11.99 15.88
N GLN A 276 -3.68 12.58 16.97
CA GLN A 276 -4.59 13.11 18.01
C GLN A 276 -5.40 14.24 17.38
N GLU A 277 -6.72 14.24 17.60
CA GLU A 277 -7.57 15.38 17.22
C GLU A 277 -6.88 16.66 17.69
N VAL A 278 -6.64 17.57 16.75
CA VAL A 278 -6.23 18.92 17.09
C VAL A 278 -7.40 19.47 17.91
N ALA A 279 -7.24 19.51 19.23
CA ALA A 279 -8.21 20.13 20.11
C ALA A 279 -8.50 21.54 19.56
N ALA A 280 -9.79 21.81 19.40
CA ALA A 280 -10.36 23.00 18.79
C ALA A 280 -9.79 24.32 19.36
#